data_AF-A0A5B9YEB3-F1
#
_entry.id   AF-A0A5B9YEB3-F1
#
_cell.length_a   1.000
_cell.length_b   1.000
_cell.length_c   1.000
_cell.angle_alpha   90.00
_cell.angle_beta   90.00
_cell.angle_gamma   90.00
#
_symmetry.space_group_name_H-M   'P 1'
#
loop_
_entity.id
_entity.type
_entity.pdbx_description
1 polymer ?
#
loop_
_entity_poly.entity_id
_entity_poly.type
_entity_poly.pdbx_seq_one_letter_code
_entity_poly.pdbx_strand_id
1 'polypeptide(L)'
;MYTYLKKHEAFMIEALKDPSANLNWLSTYHQTQILFIQHERLIHLLITLFFAFLFLCSCIATFCAPMPLLFLLDLILLITLLFYIRHYYRLENGLERWYKIYTELENLKSPH
;
A
#
# COMPACT_ATOMS: atom_id res chain seq x y z
N MET A 1 7.52 -5.09 -6.90
CA MET A 1 7.11 -3.69 -6.63
C MET A 1 8.33 -2.76 -6.54
N TYR A 2 9.16 -2.83 -5.49
CA TYR A 2 10.25 -1.88 -5.22
C TYR A 2 11.24 -1.62 -6.38
N THR A 3 11.62 -2.67 -7.13
CA THR A 3 12.52 -2.56 -8.30
C THR A 3 11.89 -1.81 -9.47
N TYR A 4 10.57 -1.85 -9.60
CA TYR A 4 9.80 -1.11 -10.60
C TYR A 4 9.78 0.38 -10.27
N LEU A 5 9.68 0.70 -8.96
CA LEU A 5 9.68 2.08 -8.47
C LEU A 5 11.01 2.80 -8.76
N LYS A 6 12.16 2.15 -8.48
CA LYS A 6 13.48 2.71 -8.80
C LYS A 6 13.69 2.92 -10.30
N LYS A 7 13.21 1.98 -11.13
CA LYS A 7 13.26 2.13 -12.59
C LYS A 7 12.42 3.30 -13.07
N HIS A 8 11.25 3.51 -12.47
CA HIS A 8 10.37 4.62 -12.81
C HIS A 8 10.98 5.97 -12.40
N GLU A 9 11.59 6.05 -11.22
CA GLU A 9 12.32 7.24 -10.74
C GLU A 9 13.50 7.60 -11.64
N ALA A 10 14.30 6.62 -12.06
CA ALA A 10 15.39 6.84 -13.01
C ALA A 10 14.87 7.34 -14.37
N PHE A 11 13.78 6.76 -14.87
CA PHE A 11 13.14 7.18 -16.12
C PHE A 11 12.58 8.60 -16.05
N MET A 12 11.99 9.00 -14.91
CA MET A 12 11.48 10.35 -14.67
C MET A 12 12.58 11.41 -14.67
N ILE A 13 13.68 11.14 -13.97
CA ILE A 13 14.85 12.04 -13.90
C ILE A 13 15.49 12.20 -15.28
N GLU A 14 15.50 11.14 -16.09
CA GLU A 14 16.01 11.16 -17.46
C GLU A 14 15.08 11.92 -18.41
N ALA A 15 13.76 11.72 -18.30
CA ALA A 15 12.75 12.46 -19.07
C ALA A 15 12.71 13.96 -18.73
N LEU A 16 12.99 14.35 -17.49
CA LEU A 16 13.07 15.76 -17.05
C LEU A 16 14.27 16.51 -17.62
N LYS A 17 15.31 15.81 -18.09
CA LYS A 17 16.48 16.45 -18.74
C LYS A 17 16.21 16.86 -20.19
N ASP A 18 15.14 16.37 -20.80
CA ASP A 18 14.77 16.69 -22.17
C ASP A 18 13.78 17.89 -22.18
N PRO A 19 14.16 19.07 -22.71
CA PRO A 19 13.30 20.26 -22.74
C PRO A 19 12.03 20.09 -23.59
N SER A 20 11.96 19.04 -24.42
CA SER A 20 10.82 18.72 -25.28
C SER A 20 9.83 17.74 -24.64
N ALA A 21 10.13 17.24 -23.43
CA ALA A 21 9.32 16.23 -22.77
C ALA A 21 7.93 16.76 -22.41
N ASN A 22 6.91 15.98 -22.77
CA ASN A 22 5.51 16.33 -22.57
C ASN A 22 5.12 16.14 -21.09
N LEU A 23 5.39 17.16 -20.27
CA LEU A 23 5.15 17.19 -18.81
C LEU A 23 3.72 16.80 -18.41
N ASN A 24 2.75 16.99 -19.32
CA ASN A 24 1.36 16.64 -19.07
C ASN A 24 1.15 15.12 -19.04
N TRP A 25 1.71 14.39 -20.01
CA TRP A 25 1.70 12.92 -20.02
C TRP A 25 2.42 12.33 -18.80
N LEU A 26 3.54 12.93 -18.40
CA LEU A 26 4.34 12.48 -17.28
C LEU A 26 3.57 12.57 -15.95
N SER A 27 2.86 13.69 -15.75
CA SER A 27 2.00 13.91 -14.58
C SER A 27 0.83 12.91 -14.53
N THR A 28 0.15 12.69 -15.65
CA THR A 28 -0.97 11.73 -15.73
C THR A 28 -0.52 10.29 -15.48
N TYR A 29 0.68 9.93 -15.98
CA TYR A 29 1.25 8.60 -15.73
C TYR A 29 1.55 8.39 -14.23
N HIS A 30 2.15 9.38 -13.57
CA HIS A 30 2.42 9.33 -12.13
C HIS A 30 1.16 9.22 -11.29
N GLN A 31 0.13 10.01 -11.60
CA GLN A 31 -1.16 9.93 -10.90
C GLN A 31 -1.79 8.54 -11.03
N THR A 32 -1.70 7.92 -12.21
CA THR A 32 -2.19 6.55 -12.42
C THR A 32 -1.46 5.55 -11.54
N GLN A 33 -0.14 5.66 -11.41
CA GLN A 33 0.64 4.78 -10.54
C GLN A 33 0.30 4.98 -9.06
N ILE A 34 0.10 6.22 -8.61
CA ILE A 34 -0.35 6.52 -7.23
C ILE A 34 -1.72 5.86 -6.98
N LEU A 35 -2.66 5.96 -7.94
CA LEU A 35 -3.98 5.34 -7.84
C LEU A 35 -3.89 3.81 -7.70
N PHE A 36 -2.97 3.18 -8.44
CA PHE A 36 -2.76 1.74 -8.38
C PHE A 36 -2.29 1.28 -6.99
N ILE A 37 -1.35 2.00 -6.38
CA ILE A 37 -0.89 1.67 -5.01
C ILE A 37 -1.99 1.98 -3.98
N GLN A 38 -2.80 3.02 -4.18
CA GLN A 38 -3.97 3.26 -3.32
C GLN A 38 -4.98 2.11 -3.40
N HIS A 39 -5.26 1.59 -4.59
CA HIS A 39 -6.15 0.45 -4.77
C HIS A 39 -5.64 -0.81 -4.06
N GLU A 40 -4.34 -1.09 -4.15
CA GLU A 40 -3.69 -2.19 -3.43
C GLU A 40 -3.86 -2.04 -1.91
N ARG A 41 -3.68 -0.83 -1.36
CA ARG A 41 -3.95 -0.57 0.07
C ARG A 41 -5.40 -0.84 0.45
N LEU A 42 -6.36 -0.45 -0.38
CA LEU A 42 -7.79 -0.62 -0.09
C LEU A 42 -8.15 -2.10 -0.04
N ILE A 43 -7.65 -2.89 -0.99
CA ILE A 43 -7.81 -4.35 -0.98
C ILE A 43 -7.16 -4.95 0.28
N HIS A 44 -5.94 -4.53 0.63
CA HIS A 44 -5.29 -5.01 1.85
C HIS A 44 -6.09 -4.68 3.11
N LEU A 45 -6.63 -3.47 3.20
CA LEU A 45 -7.48 -3.07 4.33
C LEU A 45 -8.74 -3.92 4.40
N LEU A 46 -9.40 -4.15 3.27
CA LEU A 46 -10.63 -4.96 3.18
C LEU A 46 -10.38 -6.41 3.61
N ILE A 47 -9.30 -7.03 3.12
CA ILE A 47 -8.93 -8.40 3.49
C ILE A 47 -8.56 -8.47 4.98
N THR A 48 -7.79 -7.50 5.49
CA THR A 48 -7.43 -7.43 6.92
C THR A 48 -8.66 -7.30 7.80
N LEU A 49 -9.62 -6.45 7.40
CA LEU A 49 -10.89 -6.27 8.11
C LEU A 49 -11.71 -7.56 8.13
N PHE A 50 -11.79 -8.26 6.99
CA PHE A 50 -12.48 -9.55 6.91
C PHE A 50 -11.87 -10.60 7.84
N PHE A 51 -10.54 -10.73 7.88
CA PHE A 51 -9.86 -11.62 8.82
C PHE A 51 -10.03 -11.19 10.29
N ALA A 52 -10.07 -9.89 10.57
CA ALA A 52 -10.37 -9.38 11.91
C ALA A 52 -11.79 -9.77 12.37
N PHE A 53 -12.78 -9.69 11.48
CA PHE A 53 -14.14 -10.16 11.76
C PHE A 53 -14.18 -11.67 12.00
N LEU A 54 -13.51 -12.46 11.16
CA LEU A 54 -13.40 -13.92 11.37
C LEU A 54 -12.75 -14.26 12.71
N PHE A 55 -11.67 -13.55 13.07
CA PHE A 55 -11.03 -13.70 14.38
C PHE A 55 -11.99 -13.37 15.53
N LEU A 56 -12.76 -12.27 15.43
CA LEU A 56 -13.74 -11.91 16.44
C LEU A 56 -14.84 -12.98 16.59
N CYS A 57 -15.38 -13.48 15.48
CA CYS A 57 -16.37 -14.56 15.48
C CYS A 57 -15.78 -15.86 16.08
N SER A 58 -14.54 -16.18 15.73
CA SER A 58 -13.82 -17.35 16.26
C SER A 58 -13.61 -17.22 17.76
N CYS A 59 -13.19 -16.06 18.27
CA CYS A 59 -13.07 -15.82 19.71
C CYS A 59 -14.40 -15.96 20.46
N ILE A 60 -15.51 -15.46 19.89
CA ILE A 60 -16.85 -15.65 20.48
C ILE A 60 -17.19 -17.14 20.53
N ALA A 61 -16.92 -17.89 19.46
CA ALA A 61 -17.15 -19.33 19.43
C ALA A 61 -16.29 -20.07 20.47
N THR A 62 -15.01 -19.71 20.61
CA THR A 62 -14.10 -20.24 21.65
C THR A 62 -14.63 -19.95 23.06
N PHE A 63 -15.19 -18.76 23.30
CA PHE A 63 -15.77 -18.39 24.59
C PHE A 63 -17.04 -19.20 24.91
N CYS A 64 -17.91 -19.41 23.93
CA CYS A 64 -19.13 -20.21 24.10
C CYS A 64 -18.85 -21.71 24.23
N ALA A 65 -17.83 -22.21 23.53
CA ALA A 65 -17.44 -23.62 23.52
C ALA A 65 -15.91 -23.74 23.57
N PRO A 66 -15.30 -23.81 24.77
CA PRO A 66 -13.85 -23.81 24.91
C PRO A 66 -13.24 -25.15 24.49
N MET A 67 -13.03 -25.32 23.18
CA MET A 67 -12.34 -26.47 22.60
C MET A 67 -10.88 -26.11 22.29
N PRO A 68 -9.90 -26.97 22.62
CA PRO A 68 -8.48 -26.72 22.30
C PRO A 68 -8.21 -26.40 20.82
N LEU A 69 -9.01 -26.99 19.92
CA LEU A 69 -8.91 -26.75 18.47
C LEU A 69 -9.28 -25.30 18.08
N LEU A 70 -10.24 -24.69 18.77
CA LEU A 70 -10.66 -23.31 18.50
C LEU A 70 -9.61 -22.30 18.97
N PHE A 71 -8.93 -22.56 20.09
CA PHE A 71 -7.77 -21.75 20.51
C PHE A 71 -6.64 -21.77 19.47
N LEU A 72 -6.40 -22.92 18.84
CA LEU A 72 -5.40 -23.03 17.77
C LEU A 72 -5.83 -22.21 16.54
N LEU A 73 -7.11 -22.24 16.19
CA LEU A 73 -7.68 -21.45 15.10
C LEU A 73 -7.54 -19.94 15.37
N ASP A 74 -7.87 -19.49 16.57
CA ASP A 74 -7.70 -18.10 17.00
C ASP A 74 -6.24 -17.65 16.88
N LEU A 75 -5.29 -18.50 17.29
CA LEU A 75 -3.86 -18.21 17.17
C LEU A 75 -3.41 -18.06 15.71
N ILE A 76 -3.87 -18.95 14.82
CA ILE A 76 -3.55 -18.90 13.39
C ILE A 76 -4.12 -17.61 12.76
N LEU A 77 -5.36 -17.27 13.09
CA LEU A 77 -6.01 -16.04 12.62
C LEU A 77 -5.29 -14.79 13.14
N LEU A 78 -4.83 -14.79 14.39
CA LEU A 78 -4.06 -13.70 14.99
C LEU A 78 -2.72 -13.49 14.29
N ILE A 79 -1.95 -14.56 14.05
CA ILE A 79 -0.66 -14.48 13.33
C ILE A 79 -0.87 -13.94 11.91
N THR A 80 -1.92 -14.44 11.25
CA THR A 80 -2.30 -13.98 9.91
C THR A 80 -2.61 -12.48 9.94
N LEU A 81 -3.40 -12.01 10.89
CA LEU A 81 -3.74 -10.60 11.07
C LEU A 81 -2.49 -9.73 11.26
N LEU A 82 -1.54 -10.15 12.11
CA LEU A 82 -0.28 -9.42 12.33
C LEU A 82 0.56 -9.33 11.05
N PHE A 83 0.63 -10.41 10.27
CA PHE A 83 1.34 -10.41 9.00
C PHE A 83 0.70 -9.43 8.00
N TYR A 84 -0.63 -9.39 7.93
CA TYR A 84 -1.36 -8.44 7.09
C TYR A 84 -1.15 -6.98 7.53
N ILE A 85 -1.19 -6.70 8.83
CA ILE A 85 -0.90 -5.35 9.38
C ILE A 85 0.53 -4.92 9.01
N ARG A 86 1.52 -5.81 9.19
CA ARG A 86 2.90 -5.52 8.80
C ARG A 86 3.03 -5.23 7.31
N HIS A 87 2.32 -5.98 6.47
CA HIS A 87 2.29 -5.75 5.04
C HIS A 87 1.73 -4.37 4.68
N TYR A 88 0.64 -3.95 5.36
CA TYR A 88 0.04 -2.64 5.20
C TYR A 88 1.03 -1.50 5.47
N TYR A 89 1.73 -1.54 6.62
CA TYR A 89 2.73 -0.51 6.96
C TYR A 89 3.89 -0.44 5.96
N ARG A 90 4.29 -1.58 5.37
CA ARG A 90 5.33 -1.58 4.32
C ARG A 90 4.85 -0.84 3.06
N LEU A 91 3.57 -0.96 2.71
CA LEU A 91 2.98 -0.27 1.57
C LEU A 91 2.82 1.23 1.82
N GLU A 92 2.38 1.61 3.01
CA GLU A 92 2.17 3.00 3.41
C GLU A 92 3.47 3.82 3.38
N ASN A 93 4.55 3.28 3.95
CA ASN A 93 5.87 3.91 3.91
C ASN A 93 6.40 4.11 2.48
N GLY A 94 6.02 3.23 1.54
CA GLY A 94 6.35 3.35 0.13
C GLY A 94 5.60 4.50 -0.55
N LEU A 95 4.31 4.65 -0.24
CA LEU A 95 3.45 5.71 -0.74
C LEU A 95 3.84 7.10 -0.24
N GLU A 96 4.20 7.24 1.04
CA GLU A 96 4.62 8.52 1.60
C GLU A 96 5.85 9.08 0.88
N ARG A 97 6.81 8.21 0.55
CA ARG A 97 8.00 8.58 -0.23
C ARG A 97 7.63 9.04 -1.64
N TRP A 98 6.60 8.46 -2.24
CA TRP A 98 6.14 8.79 -3.59
C TRP A 98 5.36 10.10 -3.64
N TYR A 99 4.56 10.39 -2.63
CA TYR A 99 3.93 11.70 -2.48
C TYR A 99 4.96 12.82 -2.37
N LYS A 100 6.04 12.62 -1.60
CA LYS A 100 7.12 13.62 -1.49
C LYS A 100 7.76 13.94 -2.86
N ILE A 101 8.06 12.91 -3.66
CA ILE A 101 8.62 13.07 -5.01
C ILE A 101 7.62 13.82 -5.93
N TYR A 102 6.34 13.46 -5.88
CA TYR A 102 5.31 14.15 -6.66
C TYR A 102 5.19 15.64 -6.28
N THR A 103 5.19 15.96 -4.98
CA THR A 103 5.15 17.34 -4.49
C THR A 103 6.39 18.13 -4.89
N GLU A 104 7.59 17.53 -4.85
CA GLU A 104 8.82 18.19 -5.32
C GLU A 104 8.77 18.48 -6.82
N LEU A 105 8.25 17.56 -7.64
CA LEU A 105 8.07 17.76 -9.08
C LEU A 105 7.05 18.84 -9.40
N GLU A 106 5.95 18.92 -8.66
CA GLU A 106 4.93 19.96 -8.82
C GLU A 106 5.46 21.34 -8.43
N ASN A 107 6.24 21.43 -7.34
CA ASN A 107 6.93 22.66 -6.93
C ASN A 107 7.96 23.14 -7.97
N LEU A 108 8.69 22.23 -8.62
CA LEU A 108 9.62 22.57 -9.70
C LEU A 108 8.91 23.09 -10.96
N LYS A 109 7.68 22.64 -11.21
CA LYS A 109 6.87 23.06 -12.36
C LYS A 109 6.24 24.45 -12.18
N SER A 110 6.10 24.92 -10.95
CA SER A 110 5.53 26.23 -10.63
C SER A 110 6.47 27.03 -9.72
N PRO A 111 7.59 27.57 -10.24
CA PRO A 111 8.32 28.60 -9.53
C PRO A 111 7.41 29.83 -9.48
N HIS A 112 6.97 30.21 -8.28
CA HIS A 112 6.55 31.58 -8.04
C HIS A 112 7.71 32.54 -8.32
#